data_AF-A0A662T1J0-F1
#
_entry.id   AF-A0A662T1J0-F1
#
_cell.length_a   1.000
_cell.length_b   1.000
_cell.length_c   1.000
_cell.angle_alpha   90.00
_cell.angle_beta   90.00
_cell.angle_gamma   90.00
#
_symmetry.space_group_name_H-M   'P 1'
#
loop_
_entity.id
_entity.type
_entity.pdbx_description
1 polymer ?
#
loop_
_entity_poly.entity_id
_entity_poly.type
_entity_poly.pdbx_seq_one_letter_code
_entity_poly.pdbx_strand_id
1 'polypeptide(L)'
;MSEPRIGVYICHCGKNIAGVIDVSKLVEYASKLPGVVVAREYPYMCSSPGQELVAKDIRELGVNRVVIAACSPKMHEQTFQKVLEKAGVNPHLLEFANIREHVTWVHSSEPEKALEKAKALVAGAVAKAALLEPIEPERVSVKGAALVVGGGIAGIRAALDIANAGFKVYLVEKQPSIGGHMAKLDKTFPTLDCSQCILTPLMVEAASHPNIELMTYSEVESVEGYVG
;
A
#
# COMPACT_ATOMS: atom_id res chain seq x y z
N MET A 1 -30.68 -5.62 0.79
CA MET A 1 -29.49 -4.78 0.58
C MET A 1 -29.94 -3.32 0.60
N SER A 2 -29.20 -2.43 1.27
CA SER A 2 -29.54 -1.01 1.29
C SER A 2 -29.34 -0.41 -0.11
N GLU A 3 -30.20 0.51 -0.52
CA GLU A 3 -30.04 1.28 -1.76
C GLU A 3 -28.65 1.96 -1.80
N PRO A 4 -27.90 1.90 -2.92
CA PRO A 4 -26.61 2.56 -3.04
C PRO A 4 -26.72 4.08 -2.88
N ARG A 5 -25.95 4.62 -1.93
CA ARG A 5 -25.78 6.05 -1.66
C ARG A 5 -24.30 6.37 -1.81
N ILE A 6 -23.92 6.83 -2.99
CA ILE A 6 -22.53 6.94 -3.41
C ILE A 6 -21.99 8.34 -3.10
N GLY A 7 -20.87 8.40 -2.39
CA GLY A 7 -20.08 9.62 -2.21
C GLY A 7 -18.88 9.61 -3.14
N VAL A 8 -18.74 10.64 -3.99
CA VAL A 8 -17.62 10.78 -4.92
C VAL A 8 -16.67 11.88 -4.45
N TYR A 9 -15.41 11.55 -4.23
CA TYR A 9 -14.42 12.48 -3.71
C TYR A 9 -13.26 12.63 -4.67
N ILE A 10 -13.06 13.83 -5.18
CA ILE A 10 -12.09 14.11 -6.24
C ILE A 10 -10.92 14.92 -5.68
N CYS A 11 -9.72 14.38 -5.84
CA CYS A 11 -8.51 14.99 -5.30
C CYS A 11 -7.88 15.96 -6.30
N HIS A 12 -7.36 17.09 -5.83
CA HIS A 12 -6.50 17.96 -6.66
C HIS A 12 -5.06 17.45 -6.72
N CYS A 13 -4.64 16.79 -5.64
CA CYS A 13 -3.26 16.38 -5.40
C CYS A 13 -2.27 17.55 -5.60
N GLY A 14 -2.61 18.70 -5.00
CA GLY A 14 -1.93 19.96 -5.28
C GLY A 14 -2.14 20.35 -6.74
N LYS A 15 -1.05 20.40 -7.51
CA LYS A 15 -1.10 20.67 -8.96
C LYS A 15 -1.02 19.40 -9.83
N ASN A 16 -0.89 18.21 -9.23
CA ASN A 16 -0.72 16.98 -10.01
C ASN A 16 -1.96 16.59 -10.80
N ILE A 17 -3.16 16.86 -10.28
CA ILE A 17 -4.43 16.63 -10.98
C ILE A 17 -5.00 17.98 -11.41
N ALA A 18 -5.20 18.90 -10.47
CA ALA A 18 -5.81 20.21 -10.74
C ALA A 18 -4.96 21.14 -11.61
N GLY A 19 -3.67 20.83 -11.83
CA GLY A 19 -2.83 21.55 -12.77
C GLY A 19 -3.06 21.16 -14.24
N VAL A 20 -3.78 20.07 -14.50
CA VAL A 20 -4.05 19.56 -15.85
C VAL A 20 -5.54 19.58 -16.18
N ILE A 21 -6.41 19.19 -15.24
CA ILE A 21 -7.86 19.18 -15.46
C ILE A 21 -8.57 20.13 -14.50
N ASP A 22 -9.70 20.66 -14.96
CA ASP A 22 -10.64 21.41 -14.14
C ASP A 22 -11.42 20.43 -13.25
N VAL A 23 -11.05 20.38 -11.97
CA VAL A 23 -11.63 19.43 -11.01
C VAL A 23 -13.09 19.80 -10.68
N SER A 24 -13.42 21.09 -10.63
CA SER A 24 -14.80 21.53 -10.35
C SER A 24 -15.76 21.04 -11.44
N LYS A 25 -15.35 21.03 -12.71
CA LYS A 25 -16.14 20.41 -13.80
C LYS A 25 -16.32 18.90 -13.62
N LEU A 26 -15.32 18.21 -13.09
CA LEU A 26 -15.41 16.77 -12.80
C LEU A 26 -16.36 16.51 -11.62
N VAL A 27 -16.38 17.36 -10.60
CA VAL A 27 -17.35 17.32 -9.49
C VAL A 27 -18.77 17.52 -10.01
N GLU A 28 -19.00 18.53 -10.85
CA GLU A 28 -20.32 18.82 -11.42
C GLU A 28 -20.83 17.68 -12.31
N TYR A 29 -19.93 17.01 -13.04
CA TYR A 29 -20.27 15.81 -13.78
C TYR A 29 -20.62 14.64 -12.85
N ALA A 30 -19.79 14.39 -11.85
CA ALA A 30 -19.97 13.27 -10.92
C ALA A 30 -21.26 13.37 -10.11
N SER A 31 -21.68 14.58 -9.71
CA SER A 31 -22.91 14.80 -8.94
C SER A 31 -24.19 14.44 -9.71
N LYS A 32 -24.13 14.35 -11.04
CA LYS A 32 -25.25 13.98 -11.90
C LYS A 32 -25.33 12.48 -12.19
N LEU A 33 -24.37 11.68 -11.72
CA LEU A 33 -24.34 10.25 -11.97
C LEU A 33 -25.37 9.51 -11.07
N PRO A 34 -25.97 8.41 -11.57
CA PRO A 34 -26.96 7.65 -10.80
C PRO A 34 -26.42 7.16 -9.44
N GLY A 35 -27.22 7.30 -8.39
CA GLY A 35 -26.87 6.87 -7.04
C GLY A 35 -25.88 7.79 -6.30
N VAL A 36 -25.33 8.82 -6.94
CA VAL A 36 -24.44 9.79 -6.27
C VAL A 36 -25.27 10.76 -5.42
N VAL A 37 -25.03 10.73 -4.11
CA VAL A 37 -25.72 11.61 -3.15
C VAL A 37 -24.86 12.81 -2.74
N VAL A 38 -23.55 12.72 -2.92
CA VAL A 38 -22.61 13.80 -2.66
C VAL A 38 -21.39 13.67 -3.57
N ALA A 39 -20.94 14.79 -4.13
CA ALA A 39 -19.67 14.88 -4.85
C ALA A 39 -18.89 16.08 -4.30
N ARG A 40 -17.62 15.88 -3.93
CA ARG A 40 -16.76 16.94 -3.37
C ARG A 40 -15.37 16.89 -3.98
N GLU A 41 -14.72 18.03 -3.97
CA GLU A 41 -13.29 18.14 -4.23
C GLU A 41 -12.53 18.60 -2.98
N TYR A 42 -11.28 18.16 -2.85
CA TYR A 42 -10.38 18.64 -1.81
C TYR A 42 -8.92 18.61 -2.29
N PRO A 43 -8.06 19.55 -1.85
CA PRO A 43 -6.68 19.61 -2.31
C PRO A 43 -5.88 18.32 -2.12
N TYR A 44 -6.07 17.67 -0.97
CA TYR A 44 -5.37 16.43 -0.60
C TYR A 44 -6.33 15.47 0.10
N MET A 45 -7.06 14.66 -0.66
CA MET A 45 -8.02 13.71 -0.09
C MET A 45 -7.40 12.73 0.93
N CYS A 46 -6.12 12.35 0.76
CA CYS A 46 -5.44 11.45 1.68
C CYS A 46 -4.96 12.12 2.99
N SER A 47 -5.01 13.45 3.09
CA SER A 47 -4.68 14.16 4.33
C SER A 47 -5.76 13.96 5.39
N SER A 48 -5.44 14.20 6.67
CA SER A 48 -6.43 14.03 7.77
C SER A 48 -7.73 14.81 7.54
N PRO A 49 -7.72 16.08 7.07
CA PRO A 49 -8.97 16.78 6.73
C PRO A 49 -9.74 16.14 5.58
N GLY A 50 -9.05 15.62 4.56
CA GLY A 50 -9.69 14.93 3.44
C GLY A 50 -10.32 13.60 3.85
N GLN A 51 -9.67 12.86 4.74
CA GLN A 51 -10.22 11.63 5.33
C GLN A 51 -11.44 11.94 6.22
N GLU A 52 -11.36 12.99 7.05
CA GLU A 52 -12.48 13.41 7.91
C GLU A 52 -13.68 13.87 7.08
N LEU A 53 -13.46 14.53 5.93
CA LEU A 53 -14.53 14.91 5.01
C LEU A 53 -15.35 13.68 4.56
N VAL A 54 -14.66 12.60 4.17
CA VAL A 54 -15.32 11.33 3.79
C VAL A 54 -16.07 10.73 4.98
N ALA A 55 -15.40 10.62 6.13
CA ALA A 55 -16.00 10.04 7.33
C ALA A 55 -17.21 10.83 7.84
N LYS A 56 -17.20 12.16 7.69
CA LYS A 56 -18.31 13.05 8.03
C LYS A 56 -19.51 12.80 7.12
N ASP A 57 -19.31 12.78 5.81
CA ASP A 57 -20.39 12.53 4.85
C ASP A 57 -20.98 11.11 4.98
N ILE A 58 -20.17 10.11 5.33
CA ILE A 58 -20.67 8.77 5.70
C ILE A 58 -21.67 8.85 6.85
N ARG A 59 -21.32 9.54 7.93
CA ARG A 59 -22.16 9.65 9.13
C ARG A 59 -23.37 10.56 8.93
N GLU A 60 -23.20 11.70 8.29
CA GLU A 60 -24.24 12.75 8.20
C GLU A 60 -25.17 12.55 7.01
N LEU A 61 -24.65 12.10 5.87
CA LEU A 61 -25.43 11.94 4.63
C LEU A 61 -25.81 10.48 4.36
N GLY A 62 -25.38 9.54 5.22
CA GLY A 62 -25.63 8.12 5.05
C GLY A 62 -24.99 7.56 3.78
N VAL A 63 -23.80 8.04 3.41
CA VAL A 63 -23.03 7.47 2.30
C VAL A 63 -22.64 6.04 2.67
N ASN A 64 -23.00 5.09 1.80
CA ASN A 64 -22.74 3.65 2.01
C ASN A 64 -21.89 3.01 0.90
N ARG A 65 -21.45 3.80 -0.08
CA ARG A 65 -20.48 3.46 -1.13
C ARG A 65 -19.58 4.66 -1.34
N VAL A 66 -18.27 4.46 -1.43
CA VAL A 66 -17.31 5.56 -1.60
C VAL A 66 -16.52 5.39 -2.88
N VAL A 67 -16.45 6.45 -3.69
CA VAL A 67 -15.57 6.53 -4.86
C VAL A 67 -14.51 7.59 -4.61
N ILE A 68 -13.23 7.21 -4.67
CA ILE A 68 -12.10 8.14 -4.59
C ILE A 68 -11.51 8.32 -5.98
N ALA A 69 -11.65 9.51 -6.54
CA ALA A 69 -11.03 9.90 -7.80
C ALA A 69 -9.72 10.64 -7.54
N ALA A 70 -8.61 9.89 -7.53
CA ALA A 70 -7.30 10.41 -7.13
C ALA A 70 -6.14 9.65 -7.79
N CYS A 71 -5.24 9.12 -6.96
CA CYS A 71 -4.06 8.35 -7.36
C CYS A 71 -4.36 6.85 -7.46
N SER A 72 -3.31 6.06 -7.72
CA SER A 72 -3.40 4.61 -7.79
C SER A 72 -3.93 3.97 -6.49
N PRO A 73 -4.84 2.97 -6.58
CA PRO A 73 -5.26 2.18 -5.43
C PRO A 73 -4.08 1.46 -4.76
N LYS A 74 -3.03 1.11 -5.51
CA LYS A 74 -1.79 0.52 -4.96
C LYS A 74 -1.10 1.40 -3.92
N MET A 75 -1.42 2.70 -3.86
CA MET A 75 -0.83 3.65 -2.93
C MET A 75 -1.73 3.94 -1.73
N HIS A 76 -3.02 4.19 -1.94
CA HIS A 76 -3.91 4.72 -0.89
C HIS A 76 -5.21 3.94 -0.70
N GLU A 77 -5.42 2.78 -1.35
CA GLU A 77 -6.63 1.97 -1.12
C GLU A 77 -6.78 1.60 0.36
N GLN A 78 -5.73 1.04 0.98
CA GLN A 78 -5.72 0.71 2.40
C GLN A 78 -5.94 1.94 3.30
N THR A 79 -5.54 3.14 2.87
CA THR A 79 -5.79 4.37 3.62
C THR A 79 -7.28 4.64 3.71
N PHE A 80 -8.01 4.62 2.59
CA PHE A 80 -9.44 4.91 2.59
C PHE A 80 -10.28 3.73 3.09
N GLN A 81 -9.83 2.48 2.91
CA GLN A 81 -10.43 1.32 3.56
C GLN A 81 -10.53 1.52 5.08
N LYS A 82 -9.44 1.99 5.72
CA LYS A 82 -9.43 2.32 7.15
C LYS A 82 -10.36 3.49 7.51
N VAL A 83 -10.59 4.43 6.59
CA VAL A 83 -11.53 5.54 6.80
C VAL A 83 -12.97 5.01 6.84
N LEU A 84 -13.34 4.18 5.85
CA LEU A 84 -14.66 3.54 5.81
C LEU A 84 -14.89 2.68 7.05
N GLU A 85 -13.92 1.85 7.42
CA GLU A 85 -13.97 0.99 8.60
C GLU A 85 -14.26 1.79 9.87
N LYS A 86 -13.50 2.87 10.11
CA LYS A 86 -13.70 3.76 11.25
C LYS A 86 -15.04 4.49 11.22
N ALA A 87 -15.59 4.74 10.04
CA ALA A 87 -16.88 5.37 9.86
C ALA A 87 -18.06 4.38 9.88
N GLY A 88 -17.79 3.08 10.10
CA GLY A 88 -18.82 2.04 10.22
C GLY A 88 -19.34 1.49 8.89
N VAL A 89 -18.60 1.70 7.79
CA VAL A 89 -18.92 1.14 6.46
C VAL A 89 -17.92 0.04 6.13
N ASN A 90 -18.39 -1.05 5.52
CA ASN A 90 -17.50 -2.15 5.13
C ASN A 90 -16.39 -1.63 4.18
N PRO A 91 -15.10 -1.93 4.43
CA PRO A 91 -13.97 -1.39 3.67
C PRO A 91 -13.99 -1.71 2.17
N HIS A 92 -14.66 -2.79 1.77
CA HIS A 92 -14.76 -3.24 0.38
C HIS A 92 -15.89 -2.56 -0.39
N LEU A 93 -16.63 -1.65 0.24
CA LEU A 93 -17.60 -0.76 -0.40
C LEU A 93 -16.95 0.53 -0.93
N LEU A 94 -15.67 0.43 -1.27
CA LEU A 94 -14.78 1.46 -1.77
C LEU A 94 -14.37 1.14 -3.21
N GLU A 95 -14.41 2.14 -4.08
CA GLU A 95 -13.84 2.06 -5.43
C GLU A 95 -12.89 3.23 -5.70
N PHE A 96 -11.85 2.97 -6.49
CA PHE A 96 -10.89 3.98 -6.91
C PHE A 96 -11.03 4.30 -8.39
N ALA A 97 -11.09 5.59 -8.72
CA ALA A 97 -10.82 6.08 -10.07
C ALA A 97 -9.41 6.70 -10.08
N ASN A 98 -8.44 6.00 -10.69
CA ASN A 98 -7.09 6.54 -10.84
C ASN A 98 -7.06 7.60 -11.94
N ILE A 99 -7.11 8.87 -11.55
CA ILE A 99 -7.08 10.03 -12.45
C ILE A 99 -5.75 10.79 -12.39
N ARG A 100 -4.74 10.30 -11.65
CA ARG A 100 -3.40 10.89 -11.61
C ARG A 100 -2.43 10.14 -12.52
N GLU A 101 -1.99 8.97 -12.09
CA GLU A 101 -1.01 8.15 -12.83
C GLU A 101 -1.54 7.72 -14.20
N HIS A 102 -2.85 7.48 -14.32
CA HIS A 102 -3.47 7.00 -15.56
C HIS A 102 -4.09 8.11 -16.42
N VAL A 103 -4.13 9.35 -15.93
CA VAL A 103 -4.73 10.49 -16.65
C VAL A 103 -3.82 11.71 -16.60
N THR A 104 -3.82 12.52 -15.53
CA THR A 104 -3.19 13.84 -15.58
C THR A 104 -1.68 13.82 -15.77
N TRP A 105 -0.96 12.83 -15.22
CA TRP A 105 0.49 12.71 -15.42
C TRP A 105 0.88 12.32 -16.84
N VAL A 106 -0.01 11.68 -17.59
CA VAL A 106 0.27 11.12 -18.92
C VAL A 106 -0.48 11.82 -20.06
N HIS A 107 -1.31 12.83 -19.76
CA HIS A 107 -2.07 13.62 -20.74
C HIS A 107 -1.97 15.13 -20.44
N SER A 108 -0.86 15.59 -19.87
CA SER A 108 -0.67 16.99 -19.47
C SER A 108 -0.73 17.99 -20.63
N SER A 109 -0.41 17.55 -21.85
CA SER A 109 -0.52 18.33 -23.09
C SER A 109 -1.93 18.36 -23.69
N GLU A 110 -2.87 17.55 -23.19
CA GLU A 110 -4.24 17.45 -23.72
C GLU A 110 -5.31 17.58 -22.60
N PRO A 111 -5.40 18.71 -21.89
CA PRO A 111 -6.31 18.93 -20.75
C PRO A 111 -7.77 18.54 -20.97
N GLU A 112 -8.34 18.88 -22.12
CA GLU A 112 -9.75 18.59 -22.43
C GLU A 112 -9.99 17.09 -22.57
N LYS A 113 -9.11 16.38 -23.28
CA LYS A 113 -9.19 14.91 -23.40
C LYS A 113 -8.89 14.21 -22.08
N ALA A 114 -7.98 14.77 -21.28
CA ALA A 114 -7.70 14.29 -19.93
C ALA A 114 -8.94 14.39 -19.03
N LEU A 115 -9.68 15.50 -19.11
CA LEU A 115 -10.93 15.68 -18.37
C LEU A 115 -12.00 14.68 -18.81
N GLU A 116 -12.21 14.49 -20.13
CA GLU A 116 -13.17 13.50 -20.63
C GLU A 116 -12.80 12.07 -20.21
N LYS A 117 -11.51 11.73 -20.24
CA LYS A 117 -11.02 10.44 -19.72
C LYS A 117 -11.30 10.31 -18.22
N ALA A 118 -11.06 11.35 -17.43
CA ALA A 118 -11.33 11.34 -15.99
C ALA A 118 -12.83 11.16 -15.70
N LYS A 119 -13.71 11.83 -16.45
CA LYS A 119 -15.17 11.62 -16.37
C LYS A 119 -15.55 10.16 -16.63
N ALA A 120 -15.03 9.56 -17.70
CA ALA A 120 -15.30 8.17 -18.03
C ALA A 120 -14.83 7.19 -16.93
N LEU A 121 -13.64 7.42 -16.37
CA LEU A 121 -13.13 6.61 -15.25
C LEU A 121 -13.96 6.76 -13.98
N VAL A 122 -14.38 7.98 -13.65
CA VAL A 122 -15.26 8.23 -12.49
C VAL A 122 -16.62 7.58 -12.71
N ALA A 123 -17.20 7.68 -13.90
CA ALA A 123 -18.47 7.02 -14.24
C ALA A 123 -18.37 5.49 -14.11
N GLY A 124 -17.29 4.89 -14.61
CA GLY A 124 -17.02 3.45 -14.45
C GLY A 124 -16.87 3.04 -13.00
N ALA A 125 -16.14 3.82 -12.20
CA ALA A 125 -15.98 3.58 -10.76
C ALA A 125 -17.30 3.70 -10.00
N VAL A 126 -18.13 4.70 -10.30
CA VAL A 126 -19.47 4.86 -9.72
C VAL A 126 -20.38 3.69 -10.09
N ALA A 127 -20.38 3.26 -11.36
CA ALA A 127 -21.16 2.12 -11.82
C ALA A 127 -20.76 0.82 -11.12
N LYS A 128 -19.45 0.59 -10.93
CA LYS A 128 -18.96 -0.57 -10.16
C LYS A 128 -19.31 -0.45 -8.68
N ALA A 129 -19.13 0.72 -8.08
CA ALA A 129 -19.45 0.98 -6.67
C ALA A 129 -20.92 0.71 -6.33
N ALA A 130 -21.83 0.99 -7.26
CA ALA A 130 -23.25 0.68 -7.12
C ALA A 130 -23.53 -0.83 -6.95
N LEU A 131 -22.64 -1.68 -7.46
CA LEU A 131 -22.76 -3.15 -7.44
C LEU A 131 -21.84 -3.81 -6.40
N LEU A 132 -21.00 -3.04 -5.69
CA LEU A 132 -20.14 -3.60 -4.65
C LEU A 132 -20.97 -4.17 -3.50
N GLU A 133 -20.53 -5.32 -3.01
CA GLU A 133 -21.09 -6.01 -1.86
C GLU A 133 -20.10 -5.96 -0.69
N PRO A 134 -20.59 -5.94 0.56
CA PRO A 134 -19.71 -6.02 1.71
C PRO A 134 -19.02 -7.38 1.74
N ILE A 135 -17.70 -7.38 1.94
CA ILE A 135 -16.90 -8.60 2.06
C ILE A 135 -16.29 -8.61 3.45
N GLU A 136 -16.40 -9.73 4.15
CA GLU A 136 -15.72 -9.91 5.44
C GLU A 136 -14.31 -10.47 5.19
N PRO A 137 -13.27 -9.85 5.77
CA PRO A 137 -11.91 -10.36 5.60
C PRO A 137 -11.74 -11.69 6.32
N GLU A 138 -11.14 -12.65 5.63
CA GLU A 138 -10.78 -13.93 6.24
C GLU A 138 -9.63 -13.74 7.23
N ARG A 139 -9.78 -14.32 8.43
CA ARG A 139 -8.72 -14.35 9.43
C ARG A 139 -7.93 -15.63 9.27
N VAL A 140 -6.65 -15.49 8.95
CA VAL A 140 -5.72 -16.62 8.83
C VAL A 140 -4.75 -16.61 10.00
N SER A 141 -4.36 -17.79 10.47
CA SER A 141 -3.33 -17.94 11.50
C SER A 141 -1.96 -17.62 10.90
N VAL A 142 -1.14 -16.86 11.63
CA VAL A 142 0.24 -16.59 11.25
C VAL A 142 1.16 -17.54 12.01
N LYS A 143 2.02 -18.26 11.30
CA LYS A 143 3.07 -19.08 11.90
C LYS A 143 4.08 -18.16 12.59
N GLY A 144 4.42 -18.45 13.84
CA GLY A 144 5.43 -17.72 14.63
C GLY A 144 6.88 -18.00 14.19
N ALA A 145 7.14 -17.98 12.88
CA ALA A 145 8.44 -18.20 12.29
C ALA A 145 8.64 -17.33 11.05
N ALA A 146 9.90 -16.98 10.76
CA ALA A 146 10.28 -16.22 9.56
C ALA A 146 11.31 -16.99 8.73
N LEU A 147 11.29 -16.77 7.42
CA LEU A 147 12.33 -17.20 6.48
C LEU A 147 13.09 -15.98 5.98
N VAL A 148 14.41 -15.99 6.12
CA VAL A 148 15.32 -14.97 5.59
C VAL A 148 16.16 -15.61 4.49
N VAL A 149 16.08 -15.05 3.28
CA VAL A 149 16.82 -15.55 2.10
C VAL A 149 17.99 -14.63 1.81
N GLY A 150 19.21 -15.15 1.99
CA GLY A 150 20.48 -14.45 1.83
C GLY A 150 21.11 -14.06 3.17
N GLY A 151 22.25 -14.66 3.50
CA GLY A 151 23.07 -14.42 4.67
C GLY A 151 24.06 -13.27 4.53
N GLY A 152 23.74 -12.21 3.78
CA GLY A 152 24.50 -10.96 3.82
C GLY A 152 24.24 -10.17 5.11
N ILE A 153 24.91 -9.02 5.30
CA ILE A 153 24.70 -8.15 6.48
C ILE A 153 23.23 -7.81 6.75
N ALA A 154 22.45 -7.56 5.69
CA ALA A 154 21.01 -7.28 5.81
C ALA A 154 20.23 -8.49 6.34
N GLY A 155 20.47 -9.69 5.80
CA GLY A 155 19.78 -10.90 6.23
C GLY A 155 20.23 -11.38 7.61
N ILE A 156 21.51 -11.30 7.92
CA ILE A 156 22.05 -11.57 9.27
C ILE A 156 21.35 -10.66 10.29
N ARG A 157 21.26 -9.36 10.01
CA ARG A 157 20.62 -8.42 10.93
C ARG A 157 19.13 -8.70 11.08
N ALA A 158 18.41 -8.91 9.98
CA ALA A 158 16.99 -9.24 10.02
C ALA A 158 16.74 -10.53 10.82
N ALA A 159 17.55 -11.56 10.62
CA ALA A 159 17.44 -12.81 11.34
C ALA A 159 17.67 -12.63 12.85
N LEU A 160 18.73 -11.90 13.24
CA LEU A 160 19.02 -11.60 14.64
C LEU A 160 17.90 -10.78 15.30
N ASP A 161 17.39 -9.74 14.65
CA ASP A 161 16.32 -8.90 15.21
C ASP A 161 15.03 -9.70 15.45
N ILE A 162 14.64 -10.55 14.49
CA ILE A 162 13.45 -11.41 14.62
C ILE A 162 13.67 -12.48 15.71
N ALA A 163 14.86 -13.08 15.75
CA ALA A 163 15.20 -14.14 16.68
C ALA A 163 15.31 -13.65 18.13
N ASN A 164 15.86 -12.46 18.34
CA ASN A 164 15.94 -11.77 19.64
C ASN A 164 14.55 -11.32 20.13
N ALA A 165 13.61 -11.05 19.23
CA ALA A 165 12.20 -10.84 19.58
C ALA A 165 11.47 -12.13 19.99
N GLY A 166 12.14 -13.29 19.94
CA GLY A 166 11.62 -14.57 20.41
C GLY A 166 11.00 -15.46 19.33
N PHE A 167 11.10 -15.11 18.05
CA PHE A 167 10.53 -15.89 16.95
C PHE A 167 11.56 -16.83 16.32
N LYS A 168 11.11 -17.99 15.82
CA LYS A 168 11.97 -18.92 15.06
C LYS A 168 12.34 -18.28 13.71
N VAL A 169 13.59 -18.40 13.30
CA VAL A 169 14.06 -17.94 11.99
C VAL A 169 14.77 -19.06 11.25
N TYR A 170 14.46 -19.21 9.98
CA TYR A 170 15.24 -20.00 9.03
C TYR A 170 16.06 -19.02 8.19
N LEU A 171 17.39 -19.08 8.27
CA LEU A 171 18.30 -18.24 7.50
C LEU A 171 18.96 -19.09 6.42
N VAL A 172 18.55 -18.89 5.17
CA VAL A 172 19.05 -19.65 4.01
C VAL A 172 20.13 -18.83 3.29
N GLU A 173 21.30 -19.41 3.08
CA GLU A 173 22.40 -18.82 2.34
C GLU A 173 22.89 -19.77 1.23
N LYS A 174 22.94 -19.24 0.01
CA LYS A 174 23.34 -19.97 -1.20
C LYS A 174 24.80 -20.42 -1.16
N GLN A 175 25.68 -19.60 -0.61
CA GLN A 175 27.11 -19.88 -0.51
C GLN A 175 27.45 -20.74 0.71
N PRO A 176 28.64 -21.37 0.75
CA PRO A 176 29.07 -22.13 1.92
C PRO A 176 29.19 -21.31 3.23
N SER A 177 29.25 -19.98 3.13
CA SER A 177 29.38 -19.08 4.27
C SER A 177 28.43 -17.88 4.13
N ILE A 178 27.93 -17.43 5.27
CA ILE A 178 27.29 -16.12 5.43
C ILE A 178 28.33 -14.99 5.39
N GLY A 179 27.87 -13.75 5.29
CA GLY A 179 28.66 -12.52 5.25
C GLY A 179 28.47 -11.69 3.97
N GLY A 180 28.07 -12.33 2.87
CA GLY A 180 27.76 -11.67 1.60
C GLY A 180 28.92 -10.85 1.03
N HIS A 181 28.61 -9.75 0.34
CA HIS A 181 29.63 -8.87 -0.24
C HIS A 181 30.47 -8.13 0.81
N MET A 182 29.88 -7.84 1.96
CA MET A 182 30.56 -7.11 3.03
C MET A 182 31.80 -7.86 3.53
N ALA A 183 31.73 -9.20 3.59
CA ALA A 183 32.87 -10.03 3.96
C ALA A 183 34.06 -9.93 2.99
N LYS A 184 33.85 -9.44 1.77
CA LYS A 184 34.90 -9.27 0.75
C LYS A 184 35.55 -7.89 0.79
N LEU A 185 34.98 -6.95 1.54
CA LEU A 185 35.50 -5.59 1.66
C LEU A 185 36.67 -5.56 2.63
N ASP A 186 37.66 -4.70 2.40
CA ASP A 186 38.68 -4.41 3.41
C ASP A 186 38.11 -3.48 4.49
N LYS A 187 37.56 -2.34 4.06
CA LYS A 187 37.02 -1.28 4.94
C LYS A 187 35.64 -0.82 4.54
N THR A 188 34.91 -0.23 5.49
CA THR A 188 33.57 0.36 5.26
C THR A 188 33.59 1.86 5.48
N PHE A 189 33.16 2.63 4.48
CA PHE A 189 32.95 4.07 4.63
C PHE A 189 31.69 4.35 5.48
N PRO A 190 31.57 5.51 6.15
CA PRO A 190 32.54 6.60 6.21
C PRO A 190 33.62 6.43 7.29
N THR A 191 33.47 5.50 8.23
CA THR A 191 34.36 5.35 9.39
C THR A 191 35.72 4.72 9.03
N LEU A 192 35.80 4.04 7.89
CA LEU A 192 36.97 3.28 7.43
C LEU A 192 37.35 2.14 8.38
N ASP A 193 36.38 1.63 9.14
CA ASP A 193 36.53 0.42 9.96
C ASP A 193 36.77 -0.80 9.07
N CYS A 194 37.51 -1.77 9.60
CA CYS A 194 37.64 -3.07 8.95
C CYS A 194 36.27 -3.77 8.90
N SER A 195 35.88 -4.25 7.72
CA SER A 195 34.57 -4.88 7.51
C SER A 195 34.36 -6.12 8.39
N GLN A 196 35.42 -6.91 8.58
CA GLN A 196 35.41 -8.13 9.38
C GLN A 196 35.22 -7.82 10.86
N CYS A 197 35.77 -6.71 11.36
CA CYS A 197 35.63 -6.31 12.76
C CYS A 197 34.18 -6.08 13.16
N ILE A 198 33.33 -5.63 12.23
CA ILE A 198 31.91 -5.36 12.49
C ILE A 198 31.00 -6.51 12.06
N LEU A 199 31.36 -7.24 10.99
CA LEU A 199 30.52 -8.30 10.44
C LEU A 199 30.71 -9.64 11.16
N THR A 200 31.94 -10.03 11.48
CA THR A 200 32.25 -11.35 12.04
C THR A 200 31.55 -11.62 13.37
N PRO A 201 31.44 -10.66 14.32
CA PRO A 201 30.66 -10.86 15.54
C PRO A 201 29.19 -11.21 15.24
N LEU A 202 28.57 -10.54 14.26
CA LEU A 202 27.19 -10.80 13.87
C LEU A 202 27.03 -12.16 13.16
N MET A 203 28.01 -12.57 12.37
CA MET A 203 28.02 -13.91 11.76
C MET A 203 28.06 -15.00 12.83
N VAL A 204 28.92 -14.84 13.86
CA VAL A 204 29.03 -15.78 14.97
C VAL A 204 27.75 -15.80 15.80
N GLU A 205 27.20 -14.63 16.11
CA GLU A 205 25.93 -14.51 16.84
C GLU A 205 24.81 -15.22 16.08
N ALA A 206 24.64 -14.94 14.78
CA ALA A 206 23.59 -15.57 13.99
C ALA A 206 23.76 -17.09 13.88
N ALA A 207 25.00 -17.58 13.77
CA ALA A 207 25.28 -19.02 13.70
C ALA A 207 25.06 -19.76 15.03
N SER A 208 25.13 -19.07 16.17
CA SER A 208 24.98 -19.66 17.51
C SER A 208 23.65 -19.35 18.19
N HIS A 209 22.82 -18.50 17.59
CA HIS A 209 21.55 -18.06 18.18
C HIS A 209 20.53 -19.21 18.24
N PRO A 210 19.93 -19.52 19.41
CA PRO A 210 19.07 -20.70 19.60
C PRO A 210 17.80 -20.69 18.72
N ASN A 211 17.28 -19.50 18.40
CA ASN A 211 16.12 -19.34 17.53
C ASN A 211 16.45 -19.24 16.03
N ILE A 212 17.72 -19.28 15.62
CA ILE A 212 18.11 -19.22 14.20
C ILE A 212 18.53 -20.61 13.74
N GLU A 213 17.90 -21.08 12.68
CA GLU A 213 18.33 -22.24 11.91
C GLU A 213 19.07 -21.76 10.68
N LEU A 214 20.40 -21.86 10.74
CA LEU A 214 21.27 -21.45 9.64
C LEU A 214 21.47 -22.59 8.65
N MET A 215 21.05 -22.37 7.40
CA MET A 215 21.20 -23.30 6.28
C MET A 215 22.13 -22.67 5.24
N THR A 216 23.43 -22.90 5.37
CA THR A 216 24.40 -22.51 4.33
C THR A 216 24.40 -23.53 3.19
N TYR A 217 24.96 -23.11 2.06
CA TYR A 217 24.98 -23.91 0.83
C TYR A 217 23.60 -24.45 0.43
N SER A 218 22.57 -23.64 0.67
CA SER A 218 21.17 -24.00 0.51
C SER A 218 20.45 -22.92 -0.29
N GLU A 219 19.50 -23.30 -1.12
CA GLU A 219 18.68 -22.38 -1.91
C GLU A 219 17.20 -22.70 -1.70
N VAL A 220 16.35 -21.67 -1.72
CA VAL A 220 14.90 -21.85 -1.73
C VAL A 220 14.49 -22.30 -3.13
N GLU A 221 13.93 -23.50 -3.25
CA GLU A 221 13.48 -24.07 -4.52
C GLU A 221 12.09 -23.56 -4.93
N SER A 222 11.16 -23.49 -3.99
CA SER A 222 9.79 -23.02 -4.21
C SER A 222 9.23 -22.31 -2.99
N VAL A 223 8.26 -21.41 -3.23
CA VAL A 223 7.45 -20.77 -2.19
C VAL A 223 5.99 -20.86 -2.63
N GLU A 224 5.16 -21.45 -1.78
CA GLU A 224 3.73 -21.64 -2.01
C GLU A 224 2.93 -21.08 -0.83
N GLY A 225 1.64 -20.81 -1.05
CA GLY A 225 0.75 -20.26 -0.03
C GLY A 225 0.59 -18.74 -0.10
N TYR A 226 0.29 -18.12 1.04
CA TYR A 226 -0.01 -16.70 1.20
C TYR A 226 0.56 -16.20 2.55
N VAL A 227 0.37 -14.91 2.86
CA VAL A 227 0.87 -14.31 4.10
C VAL A 227 0.33 -15.02 5.36
N GLY A 228 1.24 -15.45 6.23
CA GLY A 228 0.94 -16.22 7.45
C GLY A 228 1.78 -17.49 7.53
#